data_AF-A0A4Y9ZH27-F1
#
_entry.id   AF-A0A4Y9ZH27-F1
#
_cell.length_a   1.000
_cell.length_b   1.000
_cell.length_c   1.000
_cell.angle_alpha   90.00
_cell.angle_beta   90.00
_cell.angle_gamma   90.00
#
_symmetry.space_group_name_H-M   'P 1'
#
loop_
_entity.id
_entity.type
_entity.pdbx_description
1 polymer ?
#
loop_
_entity_poly.entity_id
_entity_poly.type
_entity_poly.pdbx_seq_one_letter_code
_entity_poly.pdbx_strand_id
1 'polypeptide(L)'
;MSVPSAASSAPAPAAPPPAPPKFNTVDFVFHIDVLLLALFGLYVLTTLPRALSRFFDVPGSGWMLRSRGLYKSNVAPDSADARTPKLPIRSPRWSTYIHPFVGCVLHYRVAPGFSFGRLCVLGVYFGILMYAGTFKSDPFTNSTREGFIAISQVPIVVALANKNNVLSFLSGIPYEKLNFIHRFAGRIVVLAINIHFMGYIYKWSIAGTVAASLSVPFIRWGLAGLVSLDILALFSTRYVRERSYALFWTSHVVGFTGLLVSAYYHFPLTHNYVFAAVALIAFDRLLRLLKTRTQTATLTQLSSVG
;
A
#
# COMPACT_ATOMS: atom_id res chain seq x y z
N MET A 1 -59.60 17.66 -66.33
CA MET A 1 -59.09 18.47 -65.20
C MET A 1 -58.66 17.51 -64.10
N SER A 2 -57.36 17.30 -63.93
CA SER A 2 -56.78 16.43 -62.91
C SER A 2 -55.84 17.28 -62.05
N VAL A 3 -56.18 17.41 -60.77
CA VAL A 3 -55.37 18.13 -59.77
C VAL A 3 -54.31 17.15 -59.23
N PRO A 4 -53.02 17.52 -59.14
CA PRO A 4 -52.01 16.65 -58.55
C PRO A 4 -52.05 16.75 -57.02
N SER A 5 -51.99 15.59 -56.36
CA SER A 5 -51.89 15.46 -54.91
C SER A 5 -50.48 15.83 -54.44
N ALA A 6 -50.36 16.89 -53.64
CA ALA A 6 -49.11 17.29 -53.01
C ALA A 6 -48.86 16.39 -51.78
N ALA A 7 -47.93 15.45 -51.89
CA ALA A 7 -47.42 14.70 -50.76
C ALA A 7 -46.57 15.63 -49.88
N SER A 8 -47.05 15.94 -48.67
CA SER A 8 -46.28 16.66 -47.66
C SER A 8 -45.16 15.75 -47.12
N SER A 9 -43.91 16.05 -47.44
CA SER A 9 -42.75 15.42 -46.81
C SER A 9 -42.60 15.96 -45.38
N ALA A 10 -42.98 15.16 -44.38
CA ALA A 10 -42.69 15.49 -42.98
C ALA A 10 -41.17 15.54 -42.76
N PRO A 11 -40.64 16.52 -42.01
CA PRO A 11 -39.21 16.59 -41.73
C PRO A 11 -38.78 15.38 -40.91
N ALA A 12 -37.63 14.80 -41.27
CA ALA A 12 -37.04 13.67 -40.57
C ALA A 12 -36.85 14.01 -39.07
N PRO A 13 -37.12 13.07 -38.15
CA PRO A 13 -36.96 13.31 -36.73
C PRO A 13 -35.50 13.69 -36.43
N ALA A 14 -35.31 14.77 -35.66
CA ALA A 14 -33.99 15.23 -35.26
C ALA A 14 -33.22 14.09 -34.59
N ALA A 15 -31.96 13.91 -34.99
CA ALA A 15 -31.10 12.88 -34.43
C ALA A 15 -31.05 13.04 -32.89
N PRO A 16 -31.16 11.93 -32.13
CA PRO A 16 -31.10 12.00 -30.68
C PRO A 16 -29.77 12.63 -30.24
N PRO A 17 -29.77 13.44 -29.17
CA PRO A 17 -28.55 14.06 -28.68
C PRO A 17 -27.50 12.99 -28.38
N PRO A 18 -26.21 13.28 -28.62
CA PRO A 18 -25.14 12.33 -28.35
C PRO A 18 -25.21 11.90 -26.88
N ALA A 19 -25.14 10.58 -26.66
CA ALA A 19 -25.17 10.03 -25.31
C ALA A 19 -24.05 10.67 -24.47
N PRO A 20 -24.32 11.01 -23.19
CA PRO A 20 -23.32 11.62 -22.33
C PRO A 20 -22.08 10.68 -22.22
N PRO A 21 -20.88 11.25 -22.09
CA PRO A 21 -19.65 10.46 -22.00
C PRO A 21 -19.73 9.48 -20.82
N LYS A 22 -19.45 8.20 -21.09
CA LYS A 22 -19.45 7.15 -20.07
C LYS A 22 -18.31 7.39 -19.08
N PHE A 23 -18.60 7.27 -17.79
CA PHE A 23 -17.59 7.41 -16.74
C PHE A 23 -16.50 6.34 -16.89
N ASN A 24 -15.25 6.76 -17.04
CA ASN A 24 -14.12 5.83 -17.13
C ASN A 24 -13.59 5.48 -15.73
N THR A 25 -14.01 4.33 -15.22
CA THR A 25 -13.58 3.81 -13.90
C THR A 25 -12.07 3.58 -13.83
N VAL A 26 -11.45 3.12 -14.92
CA VAL A 26 -10.02 2.77 -14.93
C VAL A 26 -9.19 4.02 -14.80
N ASP A 27 -9.48 5.04 -15.62
CA ASP A 27 -8.80 6.33 -15.53
C ASP A 27 -9.03 6.96 -14.17
N PHE A 28 -10.26 6.90 -13.64
CA PHE A 28 -10.56 7.46 -12.33
C PHE A 28 -9.74 6.81 -11.21
N VAL A 29 -9.69 5.47 -11.16
CA VAL A 29 -8.88 4.74 -10.16
C VAL A 29 -7.40 5.06 -10.34
N PHE A 30 -6.91 5.14 -11.58
CA PHE A 30 -5.54 5.56 -11.85
C PHE A 30 -5.23 6.96 -11.29
N HIS A 31 -6.12 7.94 -11.44
CA HIS A 31 -5.93 9.27 -10.85
C HIS A 31 -5.94 9.23 -9.31
N ILE A 32 -6.74 8.35 -8.70
CA ILE A 32 -6.71 8.12 -7.24
C ILE A 32 -5.35 7.53 -6.83
N ASP A 33 -4.82 6.57 -7.57
CA ASP A 33 -3.50 6.00 -7.32
C ASP A 33 -2.41 7.07 -7.44
N VAL A 34 -2.48 7.94 -8.46
CA VAL A 34 -1.58 9.09 -8.64
C VAL A 34 -1.69 10.07 -7.47
N LEU A 35 -2.91 10.36 -7.00
CA LEU A 35 -3.12 11.21 -5.82
C LEU A 35 -2.47 10.60 -4.58
N LEU A 36 -2.65 9.30 -4.33
CA LEU A 36 -2.02 8.60 -3.21
C LEU A 36 -0.49 8.65 -3.32
N LEU A 37 0.06 8.44 -4.51
CA LEU A 37 1.49 8.55 -4.78
C LEU A 37 1.99 9.99 -4.61
N ALA A 38 1.21 11.00 -4.98
CA ALA A 38 1.56 12.41 -4.82
C ALA A 38 1.57 12.83 -3.34
N LEU A 39 0.56 12.41 -2.56
CA LEU A 39 0.51 12.63 -1.11
C LEU A 39 1.71 11.95 -0.42
N PHE A 40 2.04 10.74 -0.87
CA PHE A 40 3.24 10.05 -0.40
C PHE A 40 4.54 10.76 -0.81
N GLY A 41 4.65 11.20 -2.06
CA GLY A 41 5.79 11.95 -2.57
C GLY A 41 5.99 13.26 -1.80
N LEU A 42 4.91 13.99 -1.52
CA LEU A 42 4.93 15.17 -0.67
C LEU A 42 5.45 14.84 0.73
N TYR A 43 4.97 13.75 1.33
CA TYR A 43 5.49 13.28 2.62
C TYR A 43 7.00 12.99 2.54
N VAL A 44 7.47 12.31 1.49
CA VAL A 44 8.90 12.06 1.26
C VAL A 44 9.70 13.36 1.15
N LEU A 45 9.19 14.35 0.40
CA LEU A 45 9.85 15.65 0.25
C LEU A 45 10.06 16.32 1.60
N THR A 46 9.10 16.22 2.53
CA THR A 46 9.30 16.73 3.90
C THR A 46 10.42 15.95 4.63
N THR A 47 10.58 14.66 4.38
CA THR A 47 11.64 13.86 5.01
C THR A 47 13.01 13.96 4.32
N LEU A 48 13.05 14.50 3.11
CA LEU A 48 14.24 14.56 2.25
C LEU A 48 15.45 15.22 2.92
N PRO A 49 15.35 16.35 3.66
CA PRO A 49 16.49 16.96 4.33
C PRO A 49 17.19 16.00 5.31
N ARG A 50 16.45 15.08 5.93
CA ARG A 50 17.05 14.05 6.79
C ARG A 50 17.75 12.97 6.00
N ALA A 51 17.13 12.50 4.92
CA ALA A 51 17.74 11.53 4.04
C ALA A 51 19.07 12.08 3.51
N LEU A 52 19.07 13.32 3.01
CA LEU A 52 20.28 14.01 2.55
C LEU A 52 21.33 14.12 3.66
N SER A 53 20.97 14.52 4.89
CA SER A 53 21.91 14.62 6.02
C SER A 53 22.55 13.28 6.45
N ARG A 54 21.99 12.13 6.03
CA ARG A 54 22.54 10.80 6.31
C ARG A 54 23.55 10.33 5.26
N PHE A 55 23.42 10.81 4.03
CA PHE A 55 24.22 10.35 2.88
C PHE A 55 25.30 11.33 2.49
N PHE A 56 25.02 12.62 2.62
CA PHE A 56 25.99 13.67 2.41
C PHE A 56 26.58 14.01 3.78
N ASP A 57 27.89 13.79 3.96
CA ASP A 57 28.68 14.37 5.06
C ASP A 57 28.63 15.90 4.86
N VAL A 58 27.50 16.53 5.21
CA VAL A 58 27.34 17.98 5.10
C VAL A 58 28.23 18.59 6.19
N PRO A 59 29.25 19.39 5.83
CA PRO A 59 30.11 20.04 6.81
C PRO A 59 29.23 20.88 7.74
N GLY A 60 29.49 20.81 9.05
CA GLY A 60 28.69 21.44 10.12
C GLY A 60 28.70 22.98 10.14
N SER A 61 28.66 23.65 8.98
CA SER A 61 28.63 25.12 8.83
C SER A 61 27.22 25.68 8.56
N GLY A 62 26.17 24.85 8.69
CA GLY A 62 24.78 25.30 8.61
C GLY A 62 24.20 25.67 9.99
N TRP A 63 23.65 26.87 10.10
CA TRP A 63 22.92 27.44 11.26
C TRP A 63 21.84 26.51 11.86
N MET A 64 21.39 25.48 11.12
CA MET A 64 20.40 24.47 11.52
C MET A 64 20.96 23.29 12.33
N LEU A 65 22.30 23.15 12.44
CA LEU A 65 22.96 21.98 13.06
C LEU A 65 23.67 22.28 14.38
N ARG A 66 23.59 23.50 14.92
CA ARG A 66 24.13 23.83 16.24
C ARG A 66 23.21 23.28 17.34
N SER A 67 23.38 22.00 17.65
CA SER A 67 23.02 21.49 18.98
C SER A 67 23.95 22.15 20.00
N ARG A 68 23.54 23.27 20.57
CA ARG A 68 24.12 23.80 21.82
C ARG A 68 23.83 22.76 22.93
N GLY A 69 24.80 21.91 23.21
CA GLY A 69 24.85 21.06 24.41
C GLY A 69 26.31 20.67 24.65
N LEU A 70 27.02 21.29 25.58
CA LEU A 70 26.99 20.97 27.02
C LEU A 70 27.28 19.49 27.34
N TYR A 71 28.19 18.87 26.61
CA TYR A 71 28.89 17.68 27.11
C TYR A 71 30.39 17.83 26.88
N LYS A 72 31.07 18.43 27.86
CA LYS A 72 32.52 18.27 28.02
C LYS A 72 32.73 16.86 28.57
N SER A 73 33.09 15.92 27.71
CA SER A 73 33.59 14.63 28.18
C SER A 73 34.95 14.85 28.86
N ASN A 74 35.01 14.67 30.18
CA ASN A 74 36.26 14.68 30.96
C ASN A 74 37.03 13.36 30.78
N VAL A 75 37.28 12.95 29.55
CA VAL A 75 38.11 11.76 29.27
C VAL A 75 39.51 12.27 28.93
N ALA A 76 40.47 11.94 29.80
CA ALA A 76 41.88 12.23 29.56
C ALA A 76 42.35 11.48 28.30
N PRO A 77 43.21 12.09 27.46
CA PRO A 77 43.62 11.52 26.20
C PRO A 77 44.71 10.46 26.46
N ASP A 78 44.31 9.25 26.83
CA ASP A 78 45.23 8.12 26.80
C ASP A 78 45.14 7.40 25.45
N SER A 79 46.32 7.23 24.85
CA SER A 79 46.66 6.43 23.67
C SER A 79 46.29 7.00 22.29
N ALA A 80 47.29 6.99 21.41
CA ALA A 80 47.34 7.59 20.08
C ALA A 80 46.48 6.91 18.99
N ASP A 81 45.35 6.28 19.37
CA ASP A 81 44.43 5.61 18.44
C ASP A 81 42.96 6.04 18.62
N ALA A 82 42.75 7.25 19.14
CA ALA A 82 41.41 7.83 19.29
C ALA A 82 40.89 8.31 17.93
N ARG A 83 40.41 7.40 17.08
CA ARG A 83 39.38 7.75 16.09
C ARG A 83 38.21 8.31 16.88
N THR A 84 38.10 9.63 16.94
CA THR A 84 36.95 10.32 17.52
C THR A 84 35.69 9.69 16.92
N PRO A 85 34.83 9.04 17.74
CA PRO A 85 33.63 8.43 17.19
C PRO A 85 32.82 9.55 16.54
N LYS A 86 32.60 9.48 15.22
CA LYS A 86 31.70 10.39 14.51
C LYS A 86 30.33 10.27 15.18
N LEU A 87 30.01 11.22 16.05
CA LEU A 87 28.70 11.28 16.69
C LEU A 87 27.64 11.40 15.59
N PRO A 88 26.54 10.64 15.66
CA PRO A 88 25.51 10.71 14.64
C PRO A 88 24.95 12.13 14.57
N ILE A 89 24.96 12.70 13.36
CA ILE A 89 24.40 14.03 13.09
C ILE A 89 22.90 13.97 13.44
N ARG A 90 22.51 14.68 14.51
CA ARG A 90 21.12 14.71 14.98
C ARG A 90 20.32 15.74 14.19
N SER A 91 19.79 15.35 13.04
CA SER A 91 18.85 16.22 12.30
C SER A 91 17.47 16.22 13.00
N PRO A 92 16.92 17.40 13.37
CA PRO A 92 15.66 17.48 14.12
C PRO A 92 14.48 16.86 13.35
N ARG A 93 13.57 16.26 14.13
CA ARG A 93 12.15 15.94 13.85
C ARG A 93 11.39 17.03 13.08
N TRP A 94 10.51 16.73 12.12
CA TRP A 94 9.51 17.71 11.67
C TRP A 94 8.53 17.89 12.83
N SER A 95 8.29 16.81 13.58
CA SER A 95 7.69 16.82 14.92
C SER A 95 8.41 17.70 15.95
N THR A 96 9.65 18.15 15.70
CA THR A 96 10.35 19.12 16.54
C THR A 96 9.98 20.56 16.19
N TYR A 97 9.57 20.81 14.93
CA TYR A 97 9.08 22.11 14.45
C TYR A 97 7.56 22.26 14.56
N ILE A 98 6.84 21.15 14.73
CA ILE A 98 5.40 21.15 15.03
C ILE A 98 5.18 21.64 16.45
N HIS A 99 4.20 22.53 16.65
CA HIS A 99 3.86 23.07 17.97
C HIS A 99 3.66 21.93 18.99
N PRO A 100 4.20 22.03 20.23
CA PRO A 100 4.17 20.95 21.23
C PRO A 100 2.77 20.36 21.46
N PHE A 101 1.73 21.20 21.40
CA PHE A 101 0.33 20.77 21.47
C PHE A 101 -0.05 19.81 20.34
N VAL A 102 0.26 20.14 19.09
CA VAL A 102 -0.04 19.29 17.93
C VAL A 102 0.76 17.99 17.98
N GLY A 103 2.02 18.06 18.43
CA GLY A 103 2.84 16.87 18.70
C GLY A 103 2.20 15.97 19.77
N CYS A 104 1.72 16.54 20.88
CA CYS A 104 1.02 15.83 21.94
C CYS A 104 -0.23 15.11 21.40
N VAL A 105 -1.07 15.81 20.63
CA VAL A 105 -2.28 15.24 20.01
C VAL A 105 -1.93 14.08 19.08
N LEU A 106 -0.97 14.24 18.17
CA LEU A 106 -0.58 13.18 17.22
C LEU A 106 0.02 11.93 17.90
N HIS A 107 0.70 12.13 19.03
CA HIS A 107 1.30 11.06 19.82
C HIS A 107 0.39 10.49 20.91
N TYR A 108 -0.80 11.08 21.12
CA TYR A 108 -1.80 10.56 22.05
C TYR A 108 -2.14 9.11 21.72
N ARG A 109 -2.03 8.22 22.71
CA ARG A 109 -2.27 6.78 22.51
C ARG A 109 -3.73 6.48 22.74
N VAL A 110 -4.42 6.06 21.67
CA VAL A 110 -5.84 5.69 21.72
C VAL A 110 -6.01 4.21 22.09
N ALA A 111 -5.11 3.35 21.59
CA ALA A 111 -5.13 1.91 21.87
C ALA A 111 -3.71 1.32 21.85
N PRO A 112 -3.48 0.11 22.38
CA PRO A 112 -2.18 -0.55 22.31
C PRO A 112 -1.65 -0.61 20.87
N GLY A 113 -0.55 0.09 20.61
CA GLY A 113 0.06 0.17 19.28
C GLY A 113 -0.56 1.19 18.30
N PHE A 114 -1.58 1.96 18.70
CA PHE A 114 -2.21 2.99 17.87
C PHE A 114 -2.17 4.36 18.55
N SER A 115 -1.47 5.32 17.94
CA SER A 115 -1.59 6.73 18.28
C SER A 115 -2.67 7.39 17.43
N PHE A 116 -3.20 8.52 17.88
CA PHE A 116 -4.17 9.31 17.13
C PHE A 116 -3.67 9.64 15.71
N GLY A 117 -2.40 10.04 15.56
CA GLY A 117 -1.81 10.28 14.24
C GLY A 117 -1.81 9.06 13.32
N ARG A 118 -1.61 7.84 13.86
CA ARG A 118 -1.75 6.61 13.06
C ARG A 118 -3.17 6.41 12.59
N LEU A 119 -4.16 6.64 13.46
CA LEU A 119 -5.57 6.55 13.11
C LEU A 119 -5.95 7.59 12.05
N CYS A 120 -5.44 8.82 12.13
CA CYS A 120 -5.64 9.82 11.09
C CYS A 120 -5.10 9.36 9.74
N VAL A 121 -3.89 8.80 9.68
CA VAL A 121 -3.31 8.28 8.43
C VAL A 121 -4.19 7.16 7.85
N LEU A 122 -4.62 6.21 8.68
CA LEU A 122 -5.50 5.13 8.23
C LEU A 122 -6.88 5.67 7.80
N GLY A 123 -7.43 6.64 8.51
CA GLY A 123 -8.72 7.26 8.23
C GLY A 123 -8.72 8.05 6.92
N VAL A 124 -7.68 8.86 6.66
CA VAL A 124 -7.52 9.57 5.38
C VAL A 124 -7.36 8.58 4.24
N TYR A 125 -6.50 7.58 4.40
CA TYR A 125 -6.31 6.54 3.39
C TYR A 125 -7.60 5.78 3.08
N PHE A 126 -8.34 5.37 4.11
CA PHE A 126 -9.66 4.75 3.96
C PHE A 126 -10.66 5.69 3.30
N GLY A 127 -10.71 6.96 3.71
CA GLY A 127 -11.61 7.96 3.14
C GLY A 127 -11.39 8.19 1.65
N ILE A 128 -10.13 8.22 1.20
CA ILE A 128 -9.79 8.33 -0.23
C ILE A 128 -10.29 7.11 -1.00
N LEU A 129 -10.07 5.90 -0.48
CA LEU A 129 -10.51 4.66 -1.15
C LEU A 129 -12.03 4.50 -1.12
N MET A 130 -12.69 4.87 -0.03
CA MET A 130 -14.16 4.91 0.06
C MET A 130 -14.77 5.92 -0.90
N TYR A 131 -14.18 7.11 -1.00
CA TYR A 131 -14.57 8.07 -2.02
C TYR A 131 -14.39 7.48 -3.42
N ALA A 132 -13.27 6.82 -3.69
CA ALA A 132 -13.06 6.17 -4.97
C ALA A 132 -14.15 5.12 -5.29
N GLY A 133 -14.53 4.29 -4.31
CA GLY A 133 -15.54 3.23 -4.48
C GLY A 133 -16.96 3.77 -4.67
N THR A 134 -17.31 4.81 -3.91
CA THR A 134 -18.71 5.29 -3.82
C THR A 134 -19.02 6.53 -4.65
N PHE A 135 -18.00 7.21 -5.20
CA PHE A 135 -18.23 8.42 -5.98
C PHE A 135 -19.01 8.13 -7.27
N LYS A 136 -20.27 8.59 -7.31
CA LYS A 136 -21.21 8.39 -8.41
C LYS A 136 -21.38 6.92 -8.81
N SER A 137 -21.20 6.01 -7.85
CA SER A 137 -21.29 4.57 -8.06
C SER A 137 -21.77 3.90 -6.79
N ASP A 138 -22.67 2.94 -6.93
CA ASP A 138 -23.09 2.09 -5.81
C ASP A 138 -22.28 0.78 -5.87
N PRO A 139 -21.54 0.41 -4.79
CA PRO A 139 -20.71 -0.80 -4.76
C PRO A 139 -21.46 -2.12 -5.01
N PHE A 140 -22.75 -2.18 -4.70
CA PHE A 140 -23.57 -3.38 -4.87
C PHE A 140 -24.19 -3.48 -6.27
N THR A 141 -24.33 -2.36 -6.98
CA THR A 141 -24.82 -2.36 -8.37
C THR A 141 -23.70 -2.34 -9.41
N ASN A 142 -22.57 -1.70 -9.09
CA ASN A 142 -21.38 -1.60 -9.93
C ASN A 142 -20.14 -2.11 -9.18
N SER A 143 -20.18 -3.40 -8.86
CA SER A 143 -19.15 -4.07 -8.07
C SER A 143 -17.80 -4.20 -8.79
N THR A 144 -17.74 -3.96 -10.11
CA THR A 144 -16.49 -3.92 -10.90
C THR A 144 -15.51 -2.87 -10.36
N ARG A 145 -16.02 -1.72 -9.88
CA ARG A 145 -15.20 -0.65 -9.34
C ARG A 145 -14.40 -1.07 -8.11
N GLU A 146 -15.01 -1.83 -7.22
CA GLU A 146 -14.35 -2.37 -6.03
C GLU A 146 -13.23 -3.34 -6.41
N GLY A 147 -13.41 -4.12 -7.48
CA GLY A 147 -12.36 -4.96 -8.04
C GLY A 147 -11.14 -4.15 -8.52
N PHE A 148 -11.36 -3.02 -9.20
CA PHE A 148 -10.28 -2.12 -9.62
C PHE A 148 -9.57 -1.45 -8.44
N ILE A 149 -10.31 -0.98 -7.44
CA ILE A 149 -9.70 -0.41 -6.23
C ILE A 149 -8.86 -1.48 -5.52
N ALA A 150 -9.38 -2.69 -5.36
CA ALA A 150 -8.67 -3.76 -4.69
C ALA A 150 -7.34 -4.11 -5.38
N ILE A 151 -7.37 -4.32 -6.71
CA ILE A 151 -6.15 -4.67 -7.45
C ILE A 151 -5.15 -3.50 -7.47
N SER A 152 -5.62 -2.25 -7.49
CA SER A 152 -4.75 -1.08 -7.48
C SER A 152 -3.96 -0.91 -6.19
N GLN A 153 -4.50 -1.41 -5.07
CA GLN A 153 -3.80 -1.39 -3.79
C GLN A 153 -2.75 -2.51 -3.64
N VAL A 154 -2.75 -3.54 -4.48
CA VAL A 154 -1.82 -4.69 -4.35
C VAL A 154 -0.34 -4.25 -4.39
N PRO A 155 0.13 -3.41 -5.34
CA PRO A 155 1.50 -2.91 -5.32
C PRO A 155 1.84 -2.10 -4.06
N ILE A 156 0.90 -1.33 -3.52
CA ILE A 156 1.09 -0.54 -2.30
C ILE A 156 1.27 -1.46 -1.09
N VAL A 157 0.41 -2.48 -0.97
CA VAL A 157 0.50 -3.51 0.08
C VAL A 157 1.86 -4.22 0.03
N VAL A 158 2.34 -4.56 -1.16
CA VAL A 158 3.65 -5.20 -1.37
C VAL A 158 4.80 -4.26 -1.02
N ALA A 159 4.76 -3.01 -1.48
CA ALA A 159 5.79 -2.01 -1.18
C ALA A 159 5.97 -1.83 0.33
N LEU A 160 4.86 -1.80 1.08
CA LEU A 160 4.85 -1.67 2.54
C LEU A 160 5.35 -2.93 3.28
N ALA A 161 5.31 -4.11 2.64
CA ALA A 161 5.74 -5.39 3.23
C ALA A 161 7.24 -5.67 3.10
N ASN A 162 7.88 -5.13 2.06
CA ASN A 162 9.29 -5.38 1.76
C ASN A 162 10.22 -4.83 2.84
N LYS A 163 11.40 -5.45 3.06
CA LYS A 163 12.37 -4.96 4.06
C LYS A 163 13.28 -3.89 3.47
N ASN A 164 13.61 -4.00 2.18
CA ASN A 164 14.21 -2.95 1.37
C ASN A 164 13.11 -2.05 0.80
N ASN A 165 12.23 -1.56 1.68
CA ASN A 165 11.13 -0.72 1.30
C ASN A 165 11.66 0.67 0.90
N VAL A 166 11.38 1.10 -0.33
CA VAL A 166 11.72 2.45 -0.84
C VAL A 166 11.18 3.54 0.09
N LEU A 167 9.98 3.33 0.65
CA LEU A 167 9.38 4.24 1.62
C LEU A 167 10.23 4.34 2.89
N SER A 168 10.77 3.21 3.38
CA SER A 168 11.66 3.19 4.54
C SER A 168 13.01 3.85 4.24
N PHE A 169 13.54 3.65 3.03
CA PHE A 169 14.76 4.29 2.55
C PHE A 169 14.61 5.82 2.49
N LEU A 170 13.54 6.32 1.88
CA LEU A 170 13.30 7.75 1.67
C LEU A 170 12.88 8.48 2.95
N SER A 171 11.96 7.90 3.74
CA SER A 171 11.47 8.53 4.97
C SER A 171 12.43 8.38 6.16
N GLY A 172 13.36 7.43 6.07
CA GLY A 172 14.23 7.05 7.18
C GLY A 172 13.50 6.39 8.36
N ILE A 173 12.25 5.95 8.16
CA ILE A 173 11.43 5.22 9.11
C ILE A 173 11.59 3.71 8.85
N PRO A 174 11.91 2.90 9.87
CA PRO A 174 12.02 1.44 9.71
C PRO A 174 10.70 0.82 9.22
N TYR A 175 10.77 -0.17 8.33
CA TYR A 175 9.58 -0.80 7.72
C TYR A 175 8.63 -1.40 8.78
N GLU A 176 9.14 -1.85 9.92
CA GLU A 176 8.32 -2.37 11.03
C GLU A 176 7.35 -1.32 11.57
N LYS A 177 7.73 -0.03 11.50
CA LYS A 177 6.90 1.09 11.92
C LYS A 177 5.85 1.47 10.86
N LEU A 178 6.01 1.03 9.62
CA LEU A 178 5.05 1.23 8.51
C LEU A 178 4.11 0.03 8.32
N ASN A 179 4.45 -1.13 8.88
CA ASN A 179 3.70 -2.38 8.73
C ASN A 179 2.23 -2.27 9.20
N PHE A 180 1.88 -1.32 10.08
CA PHE A 180 0.48 -1.08 10.42
C PHE A 180 -0.37 -0.65 9.20
N ILE A 181 0.22 0.08 8.25
CA ILE A 181 -0.43 0.47 6.99
C ILE A 181 -0.55 -0.74 6.07
N HIS A 182 0.48 -1.59 5.94
CA HIS A 182 0.40 -2.86 5.19
C HIS A 182 -0.79 -3.71 5.65
N ARG A 183 -0.93 -3.90 6.96
CA ARG A 183 -2.04 -4.68 7.54
C ARG A 183 -3.40 -4.03 7.27
N PHE A 184 -3.48 -2.71 7.33
CA PHE A 184 -4.73 -1.99 7.09
C PHE A 184 -5.13 -2.02 5.61
N ALA A 185 -4.20 -1.69 4.71
CA ALA A 185 -4.39 -1.76 3.27
C ALA A 185 -4.77 -3.18 2.81
N GLY A 186 -4.11 -4.22 3.34
CA GLY A 186 -4.49 -5.61 3.07
C GLY A 186 -5.92 -5.94 3.47
N ARG A 187 -6.43 -5.40 4.59
CA ARG A 187 -7.84 -5.58 4.99
C ARG A 187 -8.81 -4.84 4.06
N ILE A 188 -8.42 -3.68 3.54
CA ILE A 188 -9.23 -2.97 2.55
C ILE A 188 -9.31 -3.77 1.25
N VAL A 189 -8.20 -4.38 0.79
CA VAL A 189 -8.21 -5.28 -0.38
C VAL A 189 -9.16 -6.46 -0.15
N VAL A 190 -9.10 -7.11 1.00
CA VAL A 190 -10.03 -8.19 1.39
C VAL A 190 -11.48 -7.73 1.32
N LEU A 191 -11.78 -6.58 1.93
CA LEU A 191 -13.12 -6.00 1.94
C LEU A 191 -13.62 -5.69 0.51
N ALA A 192 -12.81 -5.00 -0.30
CA ALA A 192 -13.18 -4.58 -1.64
C ALA A 192 -13.38 -5.79 -2.59
N ILE A 193 -12.53 -6.82 -2.53
CA ILE A 193 -12.75 -8.05 -3.32
C ILE A 193 -14.00 -8.81 -2.87
N ASN A 194 -14.27 -8.86 -1.56
CA ASN A 194 -15.50 -9.49 -1.06
C ASN A 194 -16.76 -8.72 -1.52
N ILE A 195 -16.75 -7.38 -1.51
CA ILE A 195 -17.85 -6.57 -2.06
C ILE A 195 -17.98 -6.79 -3.57
N HIS A 196 -16.86 -6.80 -4.30
CA HIS A 196 -16.83 -7.11 -5.74
C HIS A 196 -17.55 -8.44 -6.04
N PHE A 197 -17.15 -9.50 -5.33
CA PHE A 197 -17.74 -10.84 -5.45
C PHE A 197 -19.23 -10.85 -5.08
N MET A 198 -19.60 -10.32 -3.91
CA MET A 198 -20.98 -10.30 -3.44
C MET A 198 -21.92 -9.56 -4.41
N GLY A 199 -21.48 -8.44 -4.99
CA GLY A 199 -22.27 -7.71 -5.98
C GLY A 199 -22.53 -8.52 -7.26
N TYR A 200 -21.56 -9.30 -7.72
CA TYR A 200 -21.75 -10.21 -8.86
C TYR A 200 -22.66 -11.38 -8.53
N ILE A 201 -22.48 -12.01 -7.37
CA ILE A 201 -23.37 -13.10 -6.91
C ILE A 201 -24.80 -12.59 -6.76
N TYR A 202 -25.01 -11.42 -6.16
CA TYR A 202 -26.33 -10.80 -6.04
C TYR A 202 -26.97 -10.57 -7.41
N LYS A 203 -26.23 -9.94 -8.34
CA LYS A 203 -26.67 -9.68 -9.71
C LYS A 203 -27.07 -10.97 -10.44
N TRP A 204 -26.24 -12.01 -10.37
CA TRP A 204 -26.52 -13.29 -11.03
C TRP A 204 -27.62 -14.08 -10.36
N SER A 205 -27.82 -13.91 -9.05
CA SER A 205 -28.92 -14.55 -8.31
C SER A 205 -30.26 -14.00 -8.75
N ILE A 206 -30.39 -12.68 -8.87
CA ILE A 206 -31.61 -12.04 -9.41
C ILE A 206 -31.87 -12.48 -10.85
N ALA A 207 -30.81 -12.59 -11.66
CA ALA A 207 -30.93 -13.03 -13.05
C ALA A 207 -31.17 -14.54 -13.22
N GLY A 208 -31.02 -15.34 -12.16
CA GLY A 208 -31.06 -16.82 -12.25
C GLY A 208 -29.89 -17.45 -13.00
N THR A 209 -28.76 -16.73 -13.17
CA THR A 209 -27.62 -17.14 -14.02
C THR A 209 -26.37 -17.53 -13.24
N VAL A 210 -26.46 -17.79 -11.93
CA VAL A 210 -25.29 -18.05 -11.07
C VAL A 210 -24.43 -19.19 -11.62
N ALA A 211 -25.02 -20.36 -11.86
CA ALA A 211 -24.29 -21.54 -12.33
C ALA A 211 -23.62 -21.30 -13.70
N ALA A 212 -24.33 -20.64 -14.62
CA ALA A 212 -23.81 -20.28 -15.94
C ALA A 212 -22.66 -19.26 -15.84
N SER A 213 -22.74 -18.31 -14.92
CA SER A 213 -21.68 -17.29 -14.74
C SER A 213 -20.43 -17.90 -14.11
N LEU A 214 -20.60 -18.77 -13.11
CA LEU A 214 -19.48 -19.49 -12.47
C LEU A 214 -18.81 -20.54 -13.38
N SER A 215 -19.43 -20.90 -14.51
CA SER A 215 -18.81 -21.80 -15.48
C SER A 215 -17.80 -21.09 -16.39
N VAL A 216 -17.84 -19.75 -16.46
CA VAL A 216 -16.97 -18.95 -17.32
C VAL A 216 -15.53 -18.96 -16.78
N PRO A 217 -14.51 -19.26 -17.61
CA PRO A 217 -13.14 -19.46 -17.13
C PRO A 217 -12.54 -18.29 -16.34
N PHE A 218 -12.69 -17.05 -16.80
CA PHE A 218 -12.12 -15.90 -16.10
C PHE A 218 -12.80 -15.66 -14.74
N ILE A 219 -14.09 -16.01 -14.59
CA ILE A 219 -14.82 -15.93 -13.32
C ILE A 219 -14.31 -16.97 -12.33
N ARG A 220 -13.95 -18.18 -12.80
CA ARG A 220 -13.31 -19.21 -11.96
C ARG A 220 -11.96 -18.75 -11.42
N TRP A 221 -11.17 -18.05 -12.22
CA TRP A 221 -9.95 -17.39 -11.73
C TRP A 221 -10.26 -16.30 -10.70
N GLY A 222 -11.36 -15.56 -10.87
CA GLY A 222 -11.85 -14.62 -9.85
C GLY A 222 -12.16 -15.30 -8.51
N LEU A 223 -12.83 -16.46 -8.55
CA LEU A 223 -13.09 -17.28 -7.36
C LEU A 223 -11.79 -17.80 -6.71
N ALA A 224 -10.84 -18.29 -7.50
CA ALA A 224 -9.55 -18.73 -6.99
C ALA A 224 -8.78 -17.58 -6.31
N GLY A 225 -8.89 -16.36 -6.87
CA GLY A 225 -8.34 -15.14 -6.27
C GLY A 225 -9.00 -14.77 -4.94
N LEU A 226 -10.34 -14.85 -4.87
CA LEU A 226 -11.10 -14.64 -3.64
C LEU A 226 -10.66 -15.61 -2.54
N VAL A 227 -10.65 -16.92 -2.83
CA VAL A 227 -10.23 -17.96 -1.87
C VAL A 227 -8.79 -17.72 -1.39
N SER A 228 -7.88 -17.38 -2.32
CA SER A 228 -6.50 -17.06 -1.99
C SER A 228 -6.39 -15.86 -1.04
N LEU A 229 -7.19 -14.82 -1.27
CA LEU A 229 -7.23 -13.62 -0.44
C LEU A 229 -7.87 -13.87 0.94
N ASP A 230 -8.88 -14.72 1.02
CA ASP A 230 -9.50 -15.07 2.30
C ASP A 230 -8.58 -15.96 3.14
N ILE A 231 -7.81 -16.87 2.52
CA ILE A 231 -6.71 -17.59 3.18
C ILE A 231 -5.70 -16.60 3.73
N LEU A 232 -5.29 -15.59 2.95
CA LEU A 232 -4.41 -14.52 3.45
C LEU A 232 -5.01 -13.85 4.68
N ALA A 233 -6.29 -13.49 4.64
CA ALA A 233 -6.96 -12.78 5.73
C ALA A 233 -7.04 -13.62 7.02
N LEU A 234 -7.53 -14.86 6.90
CA LEU A 234 -7.81 -15.77 8.03
C LEU A 234 -6.52 -16.14 8.78
N PHE A 235 -5.47 -16.52 8.05
CA PHE A 235 -4.21 -16.93 8.67
C PHE A 235 -3.29 -15.76 9.01
N SER A 236 -3.61 -14.54 8.56
CA SER A 236 -2.92 -13.30 9.00
C SER A 236 -3.54 -12.66 10.24
N THR A 237 -4.41 -13.35 10.98
CA THR A 237 -4.92 -12.83 12.26
C THR A 237 -3.80 -12.77 13.31
N ARG A 238 -3.97 -11.88 14.31
CA ARG A 238 -3.01 -11.77 15.43
C ARG A 238 -2.87 -13.11 16.15
N TYR A 239 -3.99 -13.77 16.40
CA TYR A 239 -4.07 -15.06 17.05
C TYR A 239 -3.22 -16.13 16.35
N VAL A 240 -3.36 -16.28 15.03
CA VAL A 240 -2.57 -17.27 14.27
C VAL A 240 -1.08 -16.93 14.28
N ARG A 241 -0.72 -15.67 14.06
CA ARG A 241 0.70 -15.25 14.05
C ARG A 241 1.42 -15.49 15.37
N GLU A 242 0.72 -15.29 16.49
CA GLU A 242 1.30 -15.47 17.83
C GLU A 242 1.39 -16.95 18.22
N ARG A 243 0.50 -17.82 17.71
CA ARG A 243 0.53 -19.27 18.01
C ARG A 243 1.35 -20.11 17.03
N SER A 244 1.33 -19.78 15.75
CA SER A 244 2.09 -20.49 14.72
C SER A 244 2.53 -19.52 13.62
N TYR A 245 3.73 -18.99 13.78
CA TYR A 245 4.34 -18.14 12.78
C TYR A 245 4.57 -18.89 11.45
N ALA A 246 4.92 -20.17 11.51
CA ALA A 246 5.11 -21.01 10.32
C ALA A 246 3.81 -21.13 9.51
N LEU A 247 2.68 -21.38 10.17
CA LEU A 247 1.37 -21.44 9.50
C LEU A 247 1.02 -20.10 8.84
N PHE A 248 1.16 -19.00 9.58
CA PHE A 248 0.99 -17.66 9.02
C PHE A 248 1.87 -17.45 7.78
N TRP A 249 3.17 -17.69 7.91
CA TRP A 249 4.12 -17.40 6.84
C TRP A 249 3.85 -18.24 5.58
N THR A 250 3.66 -19.55 5.74
CA THR A 250 3.43 -20.46 4.62
C THR A 250 2.11 -20.15 3.93
N SER A 251 1.01 -20.00 4.68
CA SER A 251 -0.29 -19.60 4.11
C SER A 251 -0.22 -18.23 3.45
N HIS A 252 0.56 -17.29 4.00
CA HIS A 252 0.72 -15.97 3.41
C HIS A 252 1.45 -16.02 2.07
N VAL A 253 2.52 -16.80 1.94
CA VAL A 253 3.26 -16.94 0.68
C VAL A 253 2.42 -17.67 -0.38
N VAL A 254 1.78 -18.78 0.00
CA VAL A 254 0.92 -19.57 -0.90
C VAL A 254 -0.29 -18.75 -1.36
N GLY A 255 -1.02 -18.15 -0.43
CA GLY A 255 -2.18 -17.32 -0.73
C GLY A 255 -1.82 -16.10 -1.57
N PHE A 256 -0.70 -15.44 -1.30
CA PHE A 256 -0.28 -14.28 -2.09
C PHE A 256 0.14 -14.67 -3.51
N THR A 257 0.82 -15.81 -3.68
CA THR A 257 1.16 -16.35 -5.00
C THR A 257 -0.10 -16.72 -5.77
N GLY A 258 -1.04 -17.42 -5.12
CA GLY A 258 -2.34 -17.76 -5.69
C GLY A 258 -3.14 -16.53 -6.13
N LEU A 259 -3.12 -15.46 -5.32
CA LEU A 259 -3.76 -14.18 -5.65
C LEU A 259 -3.18 -13.56 -6.92
N LEU A 260 -1.85 -13.47 -7.06
CA LEU A 260 -1.22 -12.86 -8.24
C LEU A 260 -1.50 -13.65 -9.53
N VAL A 261 -1.39 -14.98 -9.48
CA VAL A 261 -1.70 -15.86 -10.62
C VAL A 261 -3.19 -15.72 -10.99
N SER A 262 -4.07 -15.77 -10.00
CA SER A 262 -5.51 -15.66 -10.21
C SER A 262 -5.91 -14.31 -10.78
N ALA A 263 -5.34 -13.21 -10.27
CA ALA A 263 -5.58 -11.87 -10.79
C ALA A 263 -5.20 -11.78 -12.27
N TYR A 264 -4.00 -12.26 -12.63
CA TYR A 264 -3.50 -12.25 -14.01
C TYR A 264 -4.47 -12.94 -14.99
N TYR A 265 -5.01 -14.11 -14.63
CA TYR A 265 -5.96 -14.83 -15.49
C TYR A 265 -7.42 -14.38 -15.33
N HIS A 266 -7.75 -13.60 -14.31
CA HIS A 266 -9.09 -13.09 -14.08
C HIS A 266 -9.45 -11.95 -15.04
N PHE A 267 -8.55 -10.98 -15.22
CA PHE A 267 -8.87 -9.83 -16.07
C PHE A 267 -7.61 -9.10 -16.61
N PRO A 268 -7.52 -8.76 -17.91
CA PRO A 268 -6.31 -8.18 -18.51
C PRO A 268 -5.82 -6.88 -17.86
N LEU A 269 -6.73 -6.01 -17.40
CA LEU A 269 -6.34 -4.75 -16.77
C LEU A 269 -5.64 -4.93 -15.41
N THR A 270 -5.69 -6.13 -14.82
CA THR A 270 -4.94 -6.42 -13.59
C THR A 270 -3.45 -6.61 -13.85
N HIS A 271 -3.03 -6.89 -15.09
CA HIS A 271 -1.66 -7.29 -15.44
C HIS A 271 -0.64 -6.25 -15.00
N ASN A 272 -0.91 -4.97 -15.24
CA ASN A 272 -0.01 -3.88 -14.86
C ASN A 272 0.24 -3.84 -13.34
N TYR A 273 -0.80 -4.08 -12.54
CA TYR A 273 -0.70 -4.12 -11.08
C TYR A 273 0.02 -5.40 -10.59
N VAL A 274 -0.23 -6.54 -11.24
CA VAL A 274 0.50 -7.79 -10.97
C VAL A 274 1.99 -7.62 -11.27
N PHE A 275 2.35 -7.06 -12.43
CA PHE A 275 3.74 -6.81 -12.80
C PHE A 275 4.40 -5.80 -11.87
N ALA A 276 3.71 -4.74 -11.46
CA ALA A 276 4.22 -3.80 -10.46
C ALA A 276 4.52 -4.49 -9.11
N ALA A 277 3.61 -5.35 -8.63
CA ALA A 277 3.82 -6.13 -7.42
C ALA A 277 5.01 -7.08 -7.53
N VAL A 278 5.12 -7.83 -8.63
CA VAL A 278 6.24 -8.75 -8.89
C VAL A 278 7.57 -7.98 -8.98
N ALA A 279 7.60 -6.84 -9.68
CA ALA A 279 8.78 -6.00 -9.80
C ALA A 279 9.27 -5.49 -8.43
N LEU A 280 8.36 -5.06 -7.56
CA LEU A 280 8.70 -4.63 -6.20
C LEU A 280 9.30 -5.77 -5.35
N ILE A 281 8.77 -6.99 -5.47
CA ILE A 281 9.31 -8.17 -4.79
C ILE A 281 10.69 -8.53 -5.34
N ALA A 282 10.83 -8.58 -6.66
CA ALA A 282 12.10 -8.87 -7.32
C ALA A 282 13.18 -7.87 -6.92
N PHE A 283 12.85 -6.58 -6.89
CA PHE A 283 13.73 -5.51 -6.42
C PHE A 283 14.17 -5.71 -4.96
N ASP A 284 13.24 -6.02 -4.04
CA ASP A 284 13.59 -6.30 -2.65
C ASP A 284 14.52 -7.52 -2.52
N ARG A 285 14.30 -8.57 -3.31
CA ARG A 285 15.14 -9.77 -3.32
C ARG A 285 16.53 -9.50 -3.88
N LEU A 286 16.63 -8.77 -4.99
CA LEU A 286 17.90 -8.35 -5.57
C LEU A 286 18.73 -7.55 -4.56
N LEU A 287 18.13 -6.56 -3.90
CA LEU A 287 18.83 -5.77 -2.89
C LEU A 287 19.29 -6.58 -1.68
N ARG A 288 18.59 -7.67 -1.30
CA ARG A 288 19.07 -8.57 -0.25
C ARG A 288 20.28 -9.35 -0.70
N LEU A 289 20.23 -9.93 -1.89
CA LEU A 289 21.34 -10.68 -2.46
C LEU A 289 22.62 -9.82 -2.53
N LEU A 290 22.48 -8.58 -2.98
CA LEU A 290 23.59 -7.62 -3.05
C LEU A 290 24.15 -7.21 -1.67
N LYS A 291 23.32 -7.25 -0.60
CA LYS A 291 23.72 -6.88 0.76
C LYS A 291 24.22 -8.06 1.60
N THR A 292 24.00 -9.30 1.15
CA THR A 292 24.41 -10.51 1.88
C THR A 292 25.93 -10.56 1.96
N ARG A 293 26.46 -10.74 3.18
CA ARG A 293 27.89 -10.95 3.46
C ARG A 293 28.06 -12.27 4.18
N THR A 294 29.04 -13.06 3.77
CA THR A 294 29.45 -14.28 4.49
C THR A 294 30.51 -13.91 5.52
N GLN A 295 30.37 -14.44 6.74
CA GLN A 295 31.38 -14.35 7.79
C GLN A 295 31.56 -15.72 8.42
N THR A 296 32.80 -16.10 8.67
CA THR A 296 33.14 -17.34 9.38
C THR A 296 32.92 -17.11 10.86
N ALA A 297 32.06 -17.92 11.49
CA ALA A 297 31.82 -17.89 12.93
C ALA A 297 32.50 -19.09 13.59
N THR A 298 33.34 -18.84 14.60
CA THR A 298 33.92 -19.88 15.45
C THR A 298 32.95 -20.16 16.61
N LEU A 299 32.40 -21.37 16.65
CA LEU A 299 31.54 -21.81 17.75
C LEU A 299 32.42 -22.41 18.85
N THR A 300 32.45 -21.78 20.02
CA THR A 300 33.13 -22.32 21.21
C THR A 300 32.06 -22.74 22.21
N GLN A 301 32.15 -23.96 22.72
CA GLN A 301 31.25 -24.44 23.76
C GLN A 301 31.60 -23.72 25.08
N LEU A 302 30.63 -23.02 25.67
CA LEU A 302 30.76 -22.52 27.04
C LEU A 302 30.72 -23.73 27.98
N SER A 303 31.76 -23.91 28.79
CA SER A 303 31.75 -24.89 29.88
C SER A 303 30.56 -24.59 30.78
N SER A 304 29.83 -25.64 31.18
CA SER A 304 28.72 -25.51 32.12
C SER A 304 29.21 -24.78 33.36
N VAL A 305 28.60 -23.64 33.67
CA VAL A 305 28.78 -22.99 34.98
C VAL A 305 28.26 -24.00 36.02
N GLY A 306 29.19 -24.57 36.79
CA GLY A 306 28.93 -25.53 37.85
C GLY A 306 28.27 -24.90 39.06
#